data_AF-F0Y7Z8-F1
#
_entry.id   AF-F0Y7Z8-F1
#
_cell.length_a   1.000
_cell.length_b   1.000
_cell.length_c   1.000
_cell.angle_alpha   90.00
_cell.angle_beta   90.00
_cell.angle_gamma   90.00
#
_symmetry.space_group_name_H-M   'P 1'
#
loop_
_entity.id
_entity.type
_entity.pdbx_description
1 polymer ?
#
loop_
_entity_poly.entity_id
_entity_poly.type
_entity_poly.pdbx_seq_one_letter_code
_entity_poly.pdbx_strand_id
1 'polypeptide(L)'
;ETPKFGTEVRLGLHEMCYLAARDRLIVRETSDGDALDTAEIRRRCGAWAPLGDVRFDATLAVYAHFRDKKWIVKDGLQFGADFVLYRRSPDVFHAEYCVVVAERDEIVPWRRCKANARLSSDVRK
;
A
#
# COMPACT_ATOMS: atom_id res chain seq x y z
N GLU A 1 24.71 -4.04 14.17
CA GLU A 1 25.04 -4.31 12.75
C GLU A 1 24.15 -3.43 11.89
N THR A 2 24.74 -2.54 11.09
CA THR A 2 24.00 -1.62 10.22
C THR A 2 23.36 -2.43 9.10
N PRO A 3 22.04 -2.30 8.82
CA PRO A 3 21.43 -3.05 7.72
C PRO A 3 22.11 -2.64 6.41
N LYS A 4 22.53 -3.63 5.61
CA LYS A 4 23.08 -3.42 4.27
C LYS A 4 21.95 -3.00 3.33
N PHE A 5 21.52 -1.75 3.41
CA PHE A 5 20.67 -1.18 2.37
C PHE A 5 21.51 -0.96 1.11
N GLY A 6 20.99 -1.33 -0.06
CA GLY A 6 21.58 -0.93 -1.33
C GLY A 6 21.59 0.59 -1.49
N THR A 7 22.39 1.11 -2.41
CA THR A 7 22.45 2.55 -2.76
C THR A 7 21.12 3.10 -3.28
N GLU A 8 20.16 2.24 -3.61
CA GLU A 8 18.85 2.59 -4.15
C GLU A 8 17.73 2.03 -3.29
N VAL A 9 16.68 2.84 -3.10
CA VAL A 9 15.44 2.45 -2.42
C VAL A 9 14.31 2.48 -3.44
N ARG A 10 13.57 1.36 -3.52
CA ARG A 10 12.35 1.28 -4.35
C ARG A 10 11.15 1.56 -3.47
N LEU A 11 10.27 2.44 -3.94
CA LEU A 11 9.00 2.77 -3.31
C LEU A 11 7.86 2.12 -4.07
N GLY A 12 6.86 1.61 -3.35
CA GLY A 12 5.60 1.18 -3.97
C GLY A 12 4.80 2.36 -4.52
N LEU A 13 3.83 2.09 -5.42
CA LEU A 13 2.97 3.13 -6.00
C LEU A 13 2.20 3.93 -4.93
N HIS A 14 1.67 3.24 -3.91
CA HIS A 14 0.98 3.88 -2.78
C HIS A 14 1.91 4.75 -1.94
N GLU A 15 3.14 4.28 -1.69
CA GLU A 15 4.17 5.03 -0.97
C GLU A 15 4.56 6.30 -1.73
N MET A 16 4.77 6.19 -3.05
CA MET A 16 5.11 7.31 -3.91
C MET A 16 3.99 8.37 -3.92
N CYS A 17 2.74 7.98 -4.19
CA CYS A 17 1.60 8.90 -4.18
C CYS A 17 1.43 9.57 -2.80
N TYR A 18 1.53 8.80 -1.72
CA TYR A 18 1.35 9.30 -0.36
C TYR A 18 2.41 10.32 0.04
N LEU A 19 3.66 10.10 -0.34
CA LEU A 19 4.79 10.99 -0.04
C LEU A 19 4.77 12.23 -0.93
N ALA A 20 4.46 12.08 -2.21
CA ALA A 20 4.30 13.20 -3.14
C ALA A 20 3.17 14.13 -2.68
N ALA A 21 2.02 13.58 -2.29
CA ALA A 21 0.89 14.37 -1.78
C ALA A 21 1.13 15.07 -0.43
N ARG A 22 2.27 14.84 0.23
CA ARG A 22 2.69 15.52 1.48
C ARG A 22 3.92 16.40 1.27
N ASP A 23 4.29 16.67 0.02
CA ASP A 23 5.48 17.43 -0.36
C ASP A 23 6.79 16.85 0.23
N ARG A 24 6.82 15.53 0.44
CA ARG A 24 7.99 14.80 1.00
C ARG A 24 8.83 14.12 -0.07
N LEU A 25 8.33 14.07 -1.30
CA LEU A 25 8.98 13.43 -2.43
C LEU A 25 8.73 14.26 -3.69
N ILE A 26 9.79 14.57 -4.43
CA ILE A 26 9.70 15.17 -5.76
C ILE A 26 9.90 14.04 -6.77
N VAL A 27 8.90 13.80 -7.61
CA VAL A 27 8.96 12.79 -8.68
C VAL A 27 9.36 13.47 -9.97
N ARG A 28 10.35 12.92 -10.65
CA ARG A 28 10.84 13.39 -11.96
C ARG A 28 10.83 12.23 -12.94
N GLU A 29 10.62 12.53 -14.20
CA GLU A 29 10.70 11.54 -15.27
C GLU A 29 12.17 11.23 -15.58
N THR A 30 12.47 9.98 -15.96
CA THR A 30 13.85 9.57 -16.29
C THR A 30 14.35 10.26 -17.57
N SER A 31 13.43 10.56 -18.49
CA SER A 31 13.69 11.13 -19.81
C SER A 31 13.65 12.66 -19.83
N ASP A 32 12.89 13.30 -18.94
CA ASP A 32 12.73 14.74 -18.84
C ASP A 32 12.88 15.20 -17.39
N GLY A 33 13.76 16.17 -17.15
CA GLY A 33 14.13 16.62 -15.82
C GLY A 33 13.05 17.38 -15.05
N ASP A 34 11.86 17.56 -15.62
CA ASP A 34 10.79 18.33 -15.00
C ASP A 34 10.08 17.56 -13.88
N ALA A 35 9.71 18.30 -12.84
CA ALA A 35 8.97 17.75 -11.71
C ALA A 35 7.52 17.49 -12.12
N LEU A 36 7.03 16.29 -11.82
CA LEU A 36 5.65 15.91 -12.03
C LEU A 36 4.77 16.49 -10.92
N ASP A 37 3.61 17.03 -11.29
CA ASP A 37 2.59 17.47 -10.33
C ASP A 37 1.93 16.26 -9.63
N THR A 38 1.39 16.49 -8.42
CA THR A 38 0.71 15.48 -7.61
C THR A 38 -0.47 14.84 -8.36
N ALA A 39 -1.23 15.62 -9.12
CA ALA A 39 -2.35 15.09 -9.89
C ALA A 39 -1.87 14.15 -11.02
N GLU A 40 -0.78 14.53 -11.68
CA GLU A 40 -0.15 13.73 -12.73
C GLU A 40 0.43 12.42 -12.17
N ILE A 41 1.11 12.50 -11.02
CA ILE A 41 1.64 11.32 -10.31
C ILE A 41 0.51 10.34 -9.98
N ARG A 42 -0.59 10.83 -9.40
CA ARG A 42 -1.75 9.98 -9.07
C ARG A 42 -2.34 9.33 -10.32
N ARG A 43 -2.53 10.09 -11.40
CA ARG A 43 -3.06 9.56 -12.67
C ARG A 43 -2.17 8.47 -13.24
N ARG A 44 -0.84 8.68 -13.27
CA ARG A 44 0.12 7.69 -13.76
C ARG A 44 0.14 6.44 -12.88
N CYS A 45 0.11 6.59 -11.57
CA CYS A 45 0.02 5.46 -10.64
C CYS A 45 -1.25 4.63 -10.81
N GLY A 46 -2.41 5.28 -10.97
CA GLY A 46 -3.68 4.61 -11.24
C GLY A 46 -3.65 3.84 -12.56
N ALA A 47 -3.04 4.42 -13.60
CA ALA A 47 -2.85 3.77 -14.90
C ALA A 47 -1.88 2.57 -14.86
N TRP A 48 -0.86 2.59 -13.98
CA TRP A 48 0.10 1.50 -13.81
C TRP A 48 -0.34 0.44 -12.79
N ALA A 49 -1.40 0.70 -12.02
CA ALA A 49 -1.88 -0.22 -11.01
C ALA A 49 -2.44 -1.52 -11.66
N PRO A 50 -2.08 -2.72 -11.16
CA PRO A 50 -2.52 -3.99 -11.74
C PRO A 50 -4.04 -4.20 -11.78
N LEU A 51 -4.79 -3.44 -10.97
CA LEU A 51 -6.24 -3.58 -10.77
C LEU A 51 -7.05 -2.41 -11.37
N GLY A 52 -6.39 -1.52 -12.11
CA GLY A 52 -6.98 -0.30 -12.67
C GLY A 52 -7.19 0.83 -11.65
N ASP A 53 -7.65 1.97 -12.16
CA ASP A 53 -7.69 3.26 -11.44
C ASP A 53 -8.63 3.23 -10.21
N VAL A 54 -9.81 2.61 -10.35
CA VAL A 54 -10.85 2.63 -9.30
C VAL A 54 -10.39 1.94 -8.01
N ARG A 55 -9.81 0.73 -8.11
CA ARG A 55 -9.30 0.03 -6.92
C ARG A 55 -8.01 0.67 -6.39
N PHE A 56 -7.23 1.31 -7.24
CA PHE A 56 -6.05 2.05 -6.81
C PHE A 56 -6.44 3.21 -5.88
N ASP A 57 -7.46 3.98 -6.23
CA ASP A 57 -7.94 5.08 -5.41
C ASP A 57 -8.45 4.64 -4.03
N ALA A 58 -9.25 3.58 -3.96
CA ALA A 58 -9.73 3.06 -2.68
C ALA A 58 -8.59 2.50 -1.81
N THR A 59 -7.67 1.74 -2.42
CA THR A 59 -6.50 1.22 -1.68
C THR A 59 -5.55 2.34 -1.24
N LEU A 60 -5.39 3.41 -2.04
CA LEU A 60 -4.63 4.60 -1.66
C LEU A 60 -5.28 5.37 -0.51
N ALA A 61 -6.61 5.51 -0.49
CA ALA A 61 -7.32 6.12 0.62
C ALA A 61 -7.12 5.33 1.92
N VAL A 62 -7.22 4.00 1.86
CA VAL A 62 -6.97 3.12 3.01
C VAL A 62 -5.51 3.19 3.46
N TYR A 63 -4.57 3.17 2.52
CA TYR A 63 -3.14 3.32 2.82
C TYR A 63 -2.86 4.62 3.55
N ALA A 64 -3.38 5.75 3.03
CA ALA A 64 -3.20 7.07 3.65
C ALA A 64 -3.81 7.12 5.06
N HIS A 65 -5.02 6.59 5.24
CA HIS A 65 -5.71 6.55 6.53
C HIS A 65 -4.87 5.88 7.63
N PHE A 66 -4.30 4.71 7.33
CA PHE A 66 -3.48 3.98 8.31
C PHE A 66 -2.12 4.64 8.53
N ARG A 67 -1.50 5.20 7.49
CA ARG A 67 -0.24 5.94 7.63
C ARG A 67 -0.37 7.21 8.47
N ASP A 68 -1.47 7.93 8.34
CA ASP A 68 -1.76 9.10 9.18
C ASP A 68 -1.91 8.72 10.65
N LYS A 69 -2.52 7.57 10.92
CA LYS A 69 -2.60 6.94 12.24
C LYS A 69 -1.29 6.29 12.72
N LYS A 70 -0.18 6.55 12.03
CA LYS A 70 1.18 6.08 12.35
C LYS A 70 1.36 4.55 12.30
N TRP A 71 0.49 3.86 11.56
CA TRP A 71 0.75 2.45 11.25
C TRP A 71 1.82 2.34 10.16
N ILE A 72 2.63 1.29 10.26
CA ILE A 72 3.48 0.85 9.15
C ILE A 72 2.62 -0.07 8.29
N VAL A 73 2.31 0.39 7.08
CA VAL A 73 1.50 -0.32 6.10
C VAL A 73 2.45 -0.97 5.10
N LYS A 74 2.32 -2.29 4.91
CA LYS A 74 3.08 -3.05 3.92
C LYS A 74 2.15 -3.89 3.05
N ASP A 75 2.68 -4.32 1.91
CA ASP A 75 1.97 -5.17 0.96
C ASP A 75 1.51 -6.48 1.63
N GLY A 76 0.24 -6.81 1.44
CA GLY A 76 -0.41 -7.97 2.05
C GLY A 76 -0.43 -9.24 1.20
N LEU A 77 0.19 -9.24 0.01
CA LEU A 77 0.04 -10.31 -0.99
C LEU A 77 0.40 -11.69 -0.43
N GLN A 78 1.45 -11.78 0.39
CA GLN A 78 1.87 -13.03 1.04
C GLN A 78 0.84 -13.60 2.03
N PHE A 79 -0.11 -12.77 2.48
CA PHE A 79 -1.16 -13.12 3.43
C PHE A 79 -2.55 -13.17 2.79
N GLY A 80 -2.64 -13.03 1.46
CA GLY A 80 -3.90 -12.92 0.74
C GLY A 80 -4.74 -11.71 1.15
N ALA A 81 -4.07 -10.64 1.59
CA ALA A 81 -4.67 -9.37 1.97
C ALA A 81 -4.14 -8.24 1.06
N ASP A 82 -4.82 -7.10 1.02
CA ASP A 82 -4.31 -5.93 0.29
C ASP A 82 -3.16 -5.30 1.07
N PHE A 83 -3.31 -5.16 2.40
CA PHE A 83 -2.26 -4.65 3.27
C PHE A 83 -2.11 -5.46 4.55
N VAL A 84 -0.95 -5.34 5.17
CA VAL A 84 -0.70 -5.73 6.55
C VAL A 84 -0.23 -4.54 7.37
N LEU A 85 -0.70 -4.48 8.62
CA LEU A 85 -0.44 -3.38 9.54
C LEU A 85 0.50 -3.80 10.65
N TYR A 86 1.55 -3.01 10.83
CA TYR A 86 2.48 -3.15 11.95
C TYR A 86 2.43 -1.90 12.82
N ARG A 87 2.41 -2.10 14.14
CA ARG A 87 2.48 -0.99 15.12
C ARG A 87 3.89 -0.43 15.27
N ARG A 88 4.89 -1.26 15.01
CA ARG A 88 6.34 -0.99 15.15
C ARG A 88 7.09 -1.69 14.02
N SER A 89 8.43 -1.57 13.98
CA SER A 89 9.23 -2.10 12.88
C SER A 89 8.93 -3.59 12.61
N PRO A 90 8.73 -3.99 11.34
CA PRO A 90 8.54 -5.40 10.95
C PRO A 90 9.66 -6.33 11.40
N ASP A 91 10.88 -5.81 11.63
CA ASP A 91 12.03 -6.60 12.09
C ASP A 91 11.88 -7.11 13.53
N VAL A 92 10.98 -6.48 14.31
CA VAL A 92 10.83 -6.75 15.75
C VAL A 92 9.40 -7.20 16.09
N PHE A 93 8.40 -6.80 15.31
CA PHE A 93 6.99 -7.09 15.60
C PHE A 93 6.32 -7.81 14.43
N HIS A 94 5.49 -8.80 14.76
CA HIS A 94 4.57 -9.40 13.80
C HIS A 94 3.52 -8.37 13.36
N ALA A 95 2.99 -8.53 12.14
CA ALA A 95 1.86 -7.71 11.72
C ALA A 95 0.64 -8.05 12.58
N GLU A 96 -0.06 -7.03 13.05
CA GLU A 96 -1.22 -7.17 13.95
C GLU A 96 -2.52 -7.39 13.18
N TYR A 97 -2.62 -6.84 11.97
CA TYR A 97 -3.84 -6.92 11.18
C TYR A 97 -3.55 -7.19 9.71
N CYS A 98 -4.42 -8.00 9.10
CA CYS A 98 -4.59 -8.10 7.66
C CYS A 98 -5.77 -7.21 7.23
N VAL A 99 -5.57 -6.40 6.19
CA VAL A 99 -6.58 -5.48 5.67
C VAL A 99 -6.97 -5.92 4.26
N VAL A 100 -8.27 -6.13 4.06
CA VAL A 100 -8.85 -6.35 2.73
C VAL A 100 -9.73 -5.17 2.41
N VAL A 101 -9.44 -4.49 1.30
CA VAL A 101 -10.16 -3.34 0.81
C VAL A 101 -11.32 -3.80 -0.06
N ALA A 102 -12.49 -3.23 0.19
CA ALA A 102 -13.69 -3.43 -0.61
C ALA A 102 -14.33 -2.07 -0.86
N GLU A 103 -14.93 -1.89 -2.04
CA GLU A 103 -15.73 -0.69 -2.32
C GLU A 103 -17.01 -0.70 -1.48
N ARG A 104 -17.57 0.49 -1.22
CA ARG A 104 -18.79 0.64 -0.42
C ARG A 104 -19.93 -0.27 -0.87
N ASP A 105 -20.12 -0.36 -2.18
CA ASP A 105 -21.20 -1.12 -2.81
C ASP A 105 -20.72 -2.47 -3.36
N GLU A 106 -19.50 -2.90 -3.01
CA GLU A 106 -18.98 -4.20 -3.40
C GLU A 106 -19.69 -5.32 -2.64
N ILE A 107 -20.38 -6.20 -3.36
CA ILE A 107 -20.92 -7.43 -2.81
C ILE A 107 -19.76 -8.39 -2.58
N VAL A 108 -19.28 -8.48 -1.34
CA VAL A 108 -18.23 -9.43 -0.96
C VAL A 108 -18.84 -10.84 -0.84
N PRO A 109 -18.51 -11.79 -1.72
CA PRO A 109 -19.09 -13.13 -1.64
C PRO A 109 -18.65 -13.84 -0.37
N TRP A 110 -19.54 -14.61 0.26
CA TRP A 110 -19.23 -15.34 1.50
C TRP A 110 -17.98 -16.23 1.37
N ARG A 111 -17.70 -16.76 0.17
CA ARG A 111 -16.49 -17.56 -0.12
C ARG A 111 -15.21 -16.75 0.10
N ARG A 112 -15.20 -15.46 -0.29
CA ARG A 112 -14.07 -14.56 -0.05
C ARG A 112 -13.90 -14.28 1.44
N CYS A 113 -15.00 -14.05 2.17
CA CYS A 113 -14.95 -13.92 3.63
C CYS A 113 -14.36 -15.17 4.31
N LYS A 114 -14.80 -16.37 3.90
CA LYS A 114 -14.28 -17.64 4.43
C LYS A 114 -12.82 -17.88 4.06
N ALA A 115 -12.41 -17.54 2.84
CA ALA A 115 -11.02 -17.63 2.41
C ALA A 115 -10.13 -16.70 3.24
N ASN A 116 -10.53 -15.44 3.41
CA ASN A 116 -9.80 -14.46 4.23
C ASN A 116 -9.68 -14.92 5.68
N ALA A 117 -10.78 -15.42 6.27
CA ALA A 117 -10.77 -15.95 7.64
C ALA A 117 -9.78 -17.12 7.80
N ARG A 118 -9.74 -18.04 6.83
CA ARG A 118 -8.80 -19.16 6.84
C ARG A 118 -7.36 -18.69 6.72
N LEU A 119 -7.06 -17.82 5.76
CA LEU A 119 -5.72 -17.30 5.53
C LEU A 119 -5.20 -16.54 6.75
N SER A 120 -6.05 -15.74 7.38
CA SER A 120 -5.74 -15.02 8.62
C SER A 120 -5.44 -15.98 9.78
N SER A 121 -6.29 -17.02 9.96
CA SER A 121 -6.08 -18.02 11.01
C SER A 121 -4.78 -18.81 10.84
N ASP A 122 -4.38 -19.11 9.59
CA ASP A 122 -3.17 -19.86 9.30
C ASP A 122 -1.90 -19.10 9.71
N VAL A 123 -1.92 -17.76 9.65
CA VAL A 123 -0.79 -16.90 10.06
C VAL A 123 -0.98 -16.27 11.45
N ARG A 124 -1.99 -16.72 12.22
CA ARG A 124 -2.37 -16.19 13.54
C ARG A 124 -2.56 -14.68 13.55
N LYS A 125 -3.27 -14.15 12.55
CA LYS A 125 -3.66 -12.74 12.44
C LYS A 125 -5.18 -12.60 12.47
#